data_AF-A0A8J2N7A2-F1
#
_entry.id   AF-A0A8J2N7A2-F1
#
_cell.length_a   1.000
_cell.length_b   1.000
_cell.length_c   1.000
_cell.angle_alpha   90.00
_cell.angle_beta   90.00
_cell.angle_gamma   90.00
#
_symmetry.space_group_name_H-M   'P 1'
#
loop_
_entity.id
_entity.type
_entity.pdbx_description
1 polymer ?
#
loop_
_entity_poly.entity_id
_entity_poly.type
_entity_poly.pdbx_seq_one_letter_code
_entity_poly.pdbx_strand_id
1 'polypeptide(L)'
;KCTAIPYARRVPPLAKTRAWITLEKNGQLFVWHDPQGNPPPAEVTIPDIEGFGSDEWSDWSWNTLTIEGSHCREIVDNVVDMAHFFYVHYSFPKYFKNIFEGHVASQYMESVGREDVISGTNYGDPNAVLRSDASYFGPSYMIDWIKSEANGQIIETVL
;
A
#
# COMPACT_ATOMS: atom_id res chain seq x y z
N LYS A 1 21.41 -12.89 17.33
CA LYS A 1 22.51 -13.35 18.23
C LYS A 1 22.10 -14.70 18.80
N CYS A 2 22.98 -15.71 18.81
CA CYS A 2 22.66 -16.96 19.49
C CYS A 2 22.62 -16.73 21.01
N THR A 3 21.51 -17.06 21.66
CA THR A 3 21.31 -16.87 23.10
C THR A 3 21.71 -18.10 23.91
N ALA A 4 21.56 -19.29 23.33
CA ALA A 4 21.87 -20.55 23.98
C ALA A 4 22.28 -21.63 22.97
N ILE A 5 23.18 -22.51 23.41
CA ILE A 5 23.40 -23.83 22.82
C ILE A 5 23.07 -24.82 23.94
N PRO A 6 21.90 -25.49 23.93
CA PRO A 6 21.37 -26.19 25.11
C PRO A 6 22.30 -27.24 25.72
N TYR A 7 23.16 -27.85 24.90
CA TYR A 7 24.10 -28.89 25.31
C TYR A 7 25.52 -28.37 25.60
N ALA A 8 25.77 -27.07 25.48
CA ALA A 8 27.10 -26.48 25.65
C ALA A 8 27.13 -25.43 26.77
N ARG A 9 28.27 -25.34 27.46
CA ARG A 9 28.47 -24.36 28.56
C ARG A 9 28.56 -22.90 28.08
N ARG A 10 28.91 -22.67 26.82
CA ARG A 10 29.15 -21.33 26.25
C ARG A 10 28.65 -21.27 24.80
N VAL A 11 28.13 -20.12 24.42
CA VAL A 11 27.84 -19.78 23.03
C VAL A 11 29.11 -19.16 22.41
N PRO A 12 29.53 -19.56 21.19
CA PRO A 12 30.63 -18.90 20.48
C PRO A 12 30.40 -17.38 20.35
N PRO A 13 31.39 -16.52 20.64
CA PRO A 13 31.19 -15.06 20.65
C PRO A 13 30.69 -14.47 19.33
N LEU A 14 31.05 -15.11 18.21
CA LEU A 14 30.71 -14.68 16.86
C LEU A 14 29.45 -15.37 16.31
N ALA A 15 28.71 -16.13 17.12
CA ALA A 15 27.47 -16.79 16.72
C ALA A 15 26.37 -15.77 16.44
N LYS A 16 26.33 -15.31 15.19
CA LYS A 16 25.35 -14.36 14.66
C LYS A 16 24.82 -14.83 13.30
N THR A 17 23.58 -14.47 13.04
CA THR A 17 22.92 -14.59 11.73
C THR A 17 22.44 -13.20 11.31
N ARG A 18 22.02 -13.05 10.06
CA ARG A 18 21.40 -11.82 9.58
C ARG A 18 20.12 -11.55 10.38
N ALA A 19 20.01 -10.36 10.92
CA ALA A 19 18.78 -9.83 11.50
C ALA A 19 18.27 -8.72 10.58
N TRP A 20 16.96 -8.59 10.48
CA TRP A 20 16.30 -7.55 9.71
C TRP A 20 15.88 -6.43 10.66
N ILE A 21 16.00 -5.18 10.22
CA ILE A 21 15.45 -4.05 10.94
C ILE A 21 13.95 -4.05 10.67
N THR A 22 13.15 -3.98 11.73
CA THR A 22 11.69 -4.06 11.67
C THR A 22 11.05 -2.73 12.02
N LEU A 23 9.85 -2.50 11.49
CA LEU A 23 8.95 -1.43 11.91
C LEU A 23 7.57 -2.07 12.11
N GLU A 24 6.98 -1.90 13.29
CA GLU A 24 5.59 -2.25 13.57
C GLU A 24 4.78 -0.96 13.60
N LYS A 25 3.87 -0.80 12.64
CA LYS A 25 3.12 0.45 12.43
C LYS A 25 1.82 0.16 11.71
N ASN A 26 0.76 0.91 12.00
CA ASN A 26 -0.56 0.75 11.37
C ASN A 26 -1.11 -0.69 11.48
N GLY A 27 -0.76 -1.42 12.56
CA GLY A 27 -1.14 -2.84 12.72
C GLY A 27 -0.41 -3.81 11.80
N GLN A 28 0.65 -3.36 11.12
CA GLN A 28 1.40 -4.10 10.12
C GLN A 28 2.88 -4.23 10.51
N LEU A 29 3.53 -5.28 9.99
CA LEU A 29 4.96 -5.55 10.17
C LEU A 29 5.72 -5.27 8.88
N PHE A 30 6.70 -4.40 8.95
CA PHE A 30 7.61 -4.06 7.85
C PHE A 30 9.03 -4.54 8.16
N VAL A 31 9.78 -4.89 7.11
CA VAL A 31 11.21 -5.23 7.18
C VAL A 31 12.01 -4.36 6.23
N TRP A 32 13.17 -3.88 6.69
CA TRP A 32 14.07 -3.07 5.87
C TRP A 32 15.03 -3.95 5.06
N HIS A 33 15.01 -3.78 3.73
CA HIS A 33 15.94 -4.45 2.83
C HIS A 33 16.89 -3.45 2.17
N ASP A 34 18.17 -3.59 2.44
CA ASP A 34 19.24 -2.91 1.71
C ASP A 34 20.36 -3.92 1.41
N PRO A 35 20.64 -4.25 0.12
CA PRO A 35 21.77 -5.08 -0.27
C PRO A 35 23.14 -4.56 0.19
N GLN A 36 23.27 -3.25 0.41
CA GLN A 36 24.48 -2.62 0.94
C GLN A 36 24.60 -2.77 2.46
N GLY A 37 23.54 -3.24 3.13
CA GLY A 37 23.52 -3.52 4.56
C GLY A 37 23.43 -2.31 5.48
N ASN A 38 23.06 -1.13 4.95
CA ASN A 38 22.88 0.07 5.76
C ASN A 38 21.51 0.04 6.48
N PRO A 39 21.40 0.71 7.64
CA PRO A 39 20.10 0.94 8.28
C PRO A 39 19.22 1.89 7.45
N PRO A 40 17.89 1.91 7.67
CA PRO A 40 17.00 2.87 7.03
C PRO A 40 17.38 4.31 7.42
N PRO A 41 17.49 5.25 6.47
CA PRO A 41 17.53 6.67 6.76
C PRO A 41 16.26 7.10 7.51
N ALA A 42 16.35 8.10 8.39
CA ALA A 42 15.22 8.52 9.23
C ALA A 42 14.05 9.09 8.41
N GLU A 43 14.37 9.73 7.29
CA GLU A 43 13.42 10.31 6.34
C GLU A 43 12.71 9.29 5.45
N VAL A 44 13.23 8.06 5.35
CA VAL A 44 12.61 6.97 4.57
C VAL A 44 11.86 6.06 5.52
N THR A 45 10.56 6.34 5.70
CA THR A 45 9.70 5.61 6.64
C THR A 45 8.29 5.44 6.09
N ILE A 46 7.49 4.62 6.76
CA ILE A 46 6.07 4.45 6.47
C ILE A 46 5.28 5.49 7.29
N PRO A 47 4.36 6.26 6.67
CA PRO A 47 3.55 7.24 7.39
C PRO A 47 2.55 6.56 8.34
N ASP A 48 2.08 7.32 9.34
CA ASP A 48 0.94 6.91 10.14
C ASP A 48 -0.33 7.00 9.28
N ILE A 49 -1.21 5.99 9.40
CA ILE A 49 -2.53 6.03 8.80
C ILE A 49 -3.48 6.63 9.83
N GLU A 50 -3.98 7.84 9.55
CA GLU A 50 -5.00 8.48 10.36
C GLU A 50 -6.25 7.59 10.43
N GLY A 51 -6.82 7.45 11.63
CA GLY A 51 -7.97 6.57 11.89
C GLY A 51 -7.60 5.11 12.22
N PHE A 52 -6.40 4.63 11.89
CA PHE A 52 -6.04 3.25 12.26
C PHE A 52 -6.01 3.07 13.79
N GLY A 53 -6.75 2.08 14.27
CA GLY A 53 -6.88 1.77 15.70
C GLY A 53 -7.90 2.62 16.46
N SER A 54 -8.65 3.50 15.77
CA SER A 54 -9.81 4.18 16.36
C SER A 54 -11.08 3.35 16.21
N ASP A 55 -12.09 3.62 17.03
CA ASP A 55 -13.40 2.95 16.96
C ASP A 55 -14.24 3.40 15.73
N GLU A 56 -13.78 4.43 15.02
CA GLU A 56 -14.45 4.97 13.83
C GLU A 56 -14.13 4.18 12.56
N TRP A 57 -13.02 3.43 12.57
CA TRP A 57 -12.55 2.65 11.45
C TRP A 57 -12.63 1.16 11.77
N SER A 58 -12.89 0.35 10.74
CA SER A 58 -12.75 -1.09 10.87
C SER A 58 -11.27 -1.47 11.01
N ASP A 59 -11.02 -2.65 11.57
CA ASP A 59 -9.72 -3.29 11.41
C ASP A 59 -9.49 -3.75 9.95
N TRP A 60 -8.27 -4.20 9.64
CA TRP A 60 -7.88 -4.60 8.29
C TRP A 60 -8.68 -5.79 7.76
N SER A 61 -9.26 -5.62 6.57
CA SER A 61 -9.65 -6.74 5.71
C SER A 61 -8.49 -7.09 4.78
N TRP A 62 -7.65 -8.05 5.18
CA TRP A 62 -6.39 -8.35 4.50
C TRP A 62 -6.45 -9.57 3.58
N ASN A 63 -5.80 -9.48 2.41
CA ASN A 63 -5.67 -10.58 1.45
C ASN A 63 -4.22 -10.72 0.98
N THR A 64 -3.86 -11.90 0.44
CA THR A 64 -2.53 -12.14 -0.10
C THR A 64 -2.60 -13.09 -1.28
N LEU A 65 -1.84 -12.78 -2.34
CA LEU A 65 -1.72 -13.59 -3.55
C LEU A 65 -0.25 -13.71 -3.94
N THR A 66 0.14 -14.87 -4.46
CA THR A 66 1.47 -15.10 -5.04
C THR A 66 1.37 -15.03 -6.56
N ILE A 67 2.19 -14.17 -7.18
CA ILE A 67 2.28 -14.01 -8.63
C ILE A 67 3.63 -14.58 -9.08
N GLU A 68 3.60 -15.52 -10.02
CA GLU A 68 4.78 -16.15 -10.60
C GLU A 68 4.99 -15.67 -12.05
N GLY A 69 6.24 -15.68 -12.53
CA GLY A 69 6.56 -15.35 -13.92
C GLY A 69 6.59 -13.86 -14.27
N SER A 70 6.33 -12.97 -13.30
CA SER A 70 6.38 -11.51 -13.47
C SER A 70 7.30 -10.86 -12.42
N HIS A 71 7.87 -9.71 -12.78
CA HIS A 71 8.67 -8.91 -11.86
C HIS A 71 7.77 -7.99 -11.02
N CYS A 72 8.16 -7.64 -9.80
CA CYS A 72 7.34 -6.76 -8.95
C CYS A 72 7.12 -5.37 -9.57
N ARG A 73 8.07 -4.85 -10.37
CA ARG A 73 7.93 -3.57 -11.08
C ARG A 73 6.64 -3.48 -11.92
N GLU A 74 6.15 -4.60 -12.45
CA GLU A 74 4.95 -4.60 -13.28
C GLU A 74 3.71 -4.08 -12.52
N ILE A 75 3.65 -4.21 -11.18
CA ILE A 75 2.56 -3.60 -10.39
C ILE A 75 2.76 -2.10 -10.16
N VAL A 76 4.01 -1.65 -10.15
CA VAL A 76 4.36 -0.24 -9.93
C VAL A 76 4.01 0.58 -11.17
N ASP A 77 4.12 0.00 -12.37
CA ASP A 77 3.79 0.66 -13.63
C ASP A 77 2.33 1.15 -13.69
N ASN A 78 1.41 0.53 -12.92
CA ASN A 78 0.01 0.97 -12.81
C ASN A 78 -0.14 2.38 -12.21
N VAL A 79 0.86 2.89 -11.48
CA VAL A 79 0.78 4.24 -10.87
C VAL A 79 0.59 5.34 -11.92
N VAL A 80 1.00 5.13 -13.18
CA VAL A 80 0.86 6.10 -14.28
C VAL A 80 -0.16 5.69 -15.33
N ASP A 81 -0.79 4.53 -15.21
CA ASP A 81 -1.69 4.02 -16.24
C ASP A 81 -3.09 4.60 -16.04
N MET A 82 -3.38 5.74 -16.66
CA MET A 82 -4.73 6.30 -16.65
C MET A 82 -5.73 5.40 -17.41
N ALA A 83 -5.30 4.75 -18.51
CA ALA A 83 -6.21 4.09 -19.43
C ALA A 83 -6.80 2.80 -18.87
N HIS A 84 -6.03 2.05 -18.07
CA HIS A 84 -6.52 0.80 -17.48
C HIS A 84 -7.71 1.01 -16.54
N PHE A 85 -7.90 2.21 -15.98
CA PHE A 85 -9.11 2.51 -15.18
C PHE A 85 -10.40 2.30 -15.99
N PHE A 86 -10.40 2.66 -17.28
CA PHE A 86 -11.56 2.46 -18.15
C PHE A 86 -11.78 1.00 -18.56
N TYR A 87 -10.70 0.30 -18.90
CA TYR A 87 -10.79 -1.05 -19.47
C TYR A 87 -10.79 -2.17 -18.42
N VAL A 88 -10.12 -1.97 -17.29
CA VAL A 88 -9.92 -2.97 -16.23
C VAL A 88 -10.79 -2.67 -15.02
N HIS A 89 -10.83 -1.42 -14.56
CA HIS A 89 -11.64 -1.01 -13.40
C HIS A 89 -13.06 -0.56 -13.76
N TYR A 90 -13.37 -0.49 -15.05
CA TYR A 90 -14.67 -0.06 -15.56
C TYR A 90 -15.13 1.32 -15.02
N SER A 91 -14.19 2.26 -14.86
CA SER A 91 -14.45 3.63 -14.43
C SER A 91 -13.99 4.65 -15.48
N PHE A 92 -14.58 5.85 -15.47
CA PHE A 92 -14.15 6.97 -16.30
C PHE A 92 -13.25 7.90 -15.50
N PRO A 93 -11.92 7.88 -15.68
CA PRO A 93 -11.04 8.88 -15.07
C PRO A 93 -11.36 10.26 -15.65
N LYS A 94 -11.78 11.19 -14.80
CA LYS A 94 -12.07 12.59 -15.12
C LYS A 94 -10.91 13.51 -14.79
N TYR A 95 -10.10 13.11 -13.81
CA TYR A 95 -8.86 13.76 -13.42
C TYR A 95 -7.79 12.71 -13.22
N PHE A 96 -6.56 13.00 -13.64
CA PHE A 96 -5.41 12.13 -13.43
C PHE A 96 -4.13 12.97 -13.37
N LYS A 97 -3.36 12.82 -12.29
CA LYS A 97 -2.09 13.53 -12.07
C LYS A 97 -1.11 12.63 -11.35
N ASN A 98 0.16 12.67 -11.78
CA ASN A 98 1.25 12.05 -11.05
C ASN A 98 2.23 13.08 -10.48
N ILE A 99 2.81 12.76 -9.33
CA ILE A 99 3.92 13.49 -8.73
C ILE A 99 4.96 12.46 -8.27
N PHE A 100 6.22 12.66 -8.66
CA PHE A 100 7.35 11.86 -8.20
C PHE A 100 8.33 12.77 -7.49
N GLU A 101 8.55 12.53 -6.20
CA GLU A 101 9.44 13.36 -5.38
C GLU A 101 10.14 12.52 -4.33
N GLY A 102 11.48 12.61 -4.28
CA GLY A 102 12.28 11.79 -3.38
C GLY A 102 12.05 10.29 -3.59
N HIS A 103 11.60 9.62 -2.53
CA HIS A 103 11.30 8.19 -2.51
C HIS A 103 9.79 7.90 -2.59
N VAL A 104 8.98 8.89 -3.00
CA VAL A 104 7.52 8.78 -3.07
C VAL A 104 7.02 8.97 -4.50
N ALA A 105 6.09 8.10 -4.90
CA ALA A 105 5.40 8.18 -6.19
C ALA A 105 3.89 8.22 -5.98
N SER A 106 3.26 9.32 -6.38
CA SER A 106 1.84 9.58 -6.14
C SER A 106 1.03 9.61 -7.43
N GLN A 107 -0.19 9.10 -7.36
CA GLN A 107 -1.27 9.22 -8.33
C GLN A 107 -2.46 9.91 -7.64
N TYR A 108 -2.99 10.95 -8.27
CA TYR A 108 -4.22 11.62 -7.85
C TYR A 108 -5.23 11.44 -8.97
N MET A 109 -6.40 10.89 -8.64
CA MET A 109 -7.42 10.57 -9.62
C MET A 109 -8.80 10.94 -9.09
N GLU A 110 -9.64 11.45 -10.00
CA GLU A 110 -11.10 11.47 -9.81
C GLU A 110 -11.73 10.66 -10.93
N SER A 111 -12.69 9.81 -10.59
CA SER A 111 -13.38 8.96 -11.54
C SER A 111 -14.87 8.82 -11.22
N VAL A 112 -15.64 8.43 -12.24
CA VAL A 112 -17.05 8.04 -12.10
C VAL A 112 -17.25 6.63 -12.63
N GLY A 113 -18.28 5.94 -12.15
CA GLY A 113 -18.67 4.65 -12.69
C GLY A 113 -19.02 4.70 -14.18
N ARG A 114 -18.84 3.57 -14.87
CA ARG A 114 -19.44 3.37 -16.18
C ARG A 114 -20.90 2.93 -16.03
N GLU A 115 -21.81 3.54 -16.77
CA GLU A 115 -23.24 3.19 -16.74
C GLU A 115 -23.53 1.78 -17.28
N ASP A 116 -22.66 1.25 -18.14
CA ASP A 116 -22.83 -0.05 -18.79
C ASP A 116 -22.28 -1.23 -17.98
N VAL A 117 -21.65 -0.99 -16.83
CA VAL A 117 -21.08 -2.03 -15.96
C VAL A 117 -21.40 -1.77 -14.50
N ILE A 118 -21.95 -2.76 -13.80
CA ILE A 118 -22.17 -2.68 -12.34
C ILE A 118 -20.92 -3.21 -11.64
N SER A 119 -20.23 -2.35 -10.91
CA SER A 119 -19.06 -2.71 -10.08
C SER A 119 -19.35 -2.50 -8.59
N GLY A 120 -18.86 -3.42 -7.77
CA GLY A 120 -18.91 -3.29 -6.30
C GLY A 120 -18.06 -2.14 -5.77
N THR A 121 -17.10 -1.65 -6.55
CA THR A 121 -16.23 -0.51 -6.19
C THR A 121 -16.97 0.83 -6.16
N ASN A 122 -18.16 0.92 -6.76
CA ASN A 122 -18.96 2.14 -6.82
C ASN A 122 -20.10 2.13 -5.78
N TYR A 123 -20.06 1.19 -4.82
CA TYR A 123 -21.11 0.99 -3.80
C TYR A 123 -22.53 0.89 -4.38
N GLY A 124 -22.65 0.37 -5.61
CA GLY A 124 -23.92 0.20 -6.30
C GLY A 124 -24.52 1.49 -6.89
N ASP A 125 -23.83 2.64 -6.80
CA ASP A 125 -24.25 3.90 -7.40
C ASP A 125 -23.46 4.17 -8.70
N PRO A 126 -24.08 4.12 -9.89
CA PRO A 126 -23.40 4.40 -11.15
C PRO A 126 -22.91 5.85 -11.26
N ASN A 127 -23.45 6.77 -10.46
CA ASN A 127 -23.04 8.17 -10.41
C ASN A 127 -22.03 8.43 -9.28
N ALA A 128 -21.54 7.38 -8.61
CA ALA A 128 -20.56 7.55 -7.55
C ALA A 128 -19.32 8.29 -8.07
N VAL A 129 -18.97 9.38 -7.39
CA VAL A 129 -17.71 10.09 -7.65
C VAL A 129 -16.68 9.52 -6.69
N LEU A 130 -15.63 8.92 -7.26
CA LEU A 130 -14.50 8.39 -6.51
C LEU A 130 -13.32 9.33 -6.66
N ARG A 131 -12.77 9.75 -5.53
CA ARG A 131 -11.46 10.41 -5.46
C ARG A 131 -10.47 9.45 -4.81
N SER A 132 -9.33 9.26 -5.45
CA SER A 132 -8.22 8.43 -4.99
C SER A 132 -6.94 9.26 -4.98
N ASP A 133 -6.30 9.29 -3.82
CA ASP A 133 -4.99 9.89 -3.61
C ASP A 133 -4.06 8.73 -3.21
N ALA A 134 -3.39 8.09 -4.19
CA ALA A 134 -2.58 6.90 -3.97
C ALA A 134 -1.08 7.22 -3.98
N SER A 135 -0.32 6.74 -3.00
CA SER A 135 1.12 7.02 -2.92
C SER A 135 1.95 5.80 -2.51
N TYR A 136 2.94 5.45 -3.32
CA TYR A 136 4.02 4.54 -2.94
C TYR A 136 4.99 5.25 -2.00
N PHE A 137 5.19 4.70 -0.79
CA PHE A 137 6.21 5.11 0.18
C PHE A 137 7.40 4.15 0.08
N GLY A 138 8.36 4.50 -0.77
CA GLY A 138 9.42 3.59 -1.18
C GLY A 138 8.96 2.60 -2.26
N PRO A 139 9.71 1.52 -2.50
CA PRO A 139 9.57 0.71 -3.71
C PRO A 139 8.44 -0.34 -3.68
N SER A 140 7.71 -0.49 -2.57
CA SER A 140 6.87 -1.69 -2.38
C SER A 140 5.58 -1.49 -1.59
N TYR A 141 5.35 -0.33 -0.97
CA TYR A 141 4.20 -0.13 -0.10
C TYR A 141 3.44 1.11 -0.56
N MET A 142 2.23 0.90 -1.04
CA MET A 142 1.31 1.97 -1.44
C MET A 142 0.23 2.10 -0.39
N ILE A 143 -0.16 3.34 -0.10
CA ILE A 143 -1.42 3.65 0.59
C ILE A 143 -2.30 4.40 -0.39
N ASP A 144 -3.55 4.00 -0.53
CA ASP A 144 -4.56 4.72 -1.31
C ASP A 144 -5.67 5.24 -0.40
N TRP A 145 -5.77 6.57 -0.32
CA TRP A 145 -6.85 7.25 0.38
C TRP A 145 -8.00 7.47 -0.60
N ILE A 146 -9.10 6.75 -0.38
CA ILE A 146 -10.27 6.78 -1.24
C ILE A 146 -11.41 7.49 -0.52
N LYS A 147 -12.03 8.45 -1.22
CA LYS A 147 -13.32 9.02 -0.84
C LYS A 147 -14.32 8.77 -1.94
N SER A 148 -15.40 8.09 -1.61
CA SER A 148 -16.50 7.82 -2.53
C SER A 148 -17.74 8.56 -2.08
N GLU A 149 -18.26 9.43 -2.94
CA GLU A 149 -19.58 10.04 -2.78
C GLU A 149 -20.61 9.18 -3.52
N ALA A 150 -21.41 8.42 -2.77
CA ALA A 150 -22.43 7.52 -3.31
C ALA A 150 -23.72 7.63 -2.51
N ASN A 151 -24.88 7.66 -3.18
CA ASN A 151 -26.21 7.72 -2.54
C ASN A 151 -26.36 8.87 -1.50
N GLY A 152 -25.67 9.99 -1.70
CA GLY A 152 -25.68 11.13 -0.77
C GLY A 152 -24.87 10.93 0.53
N GLN A 153 -24.04 9.89 0.59
CA GLN A 153 -23.12 9.61 1.68
C GLN A 153 -21.67 9.68 1.19
N ILE A 154 -20.77 10.07 2.08
CA ILE A 154 -19.32 9.99 1.88
C ILE A 154 -18.84 8.73 2.58
N ILE A 155 -18.18 7.86 1.84
CA ILE A 155 -17.51 6.67 2.36
C ILE A 155 -16.01 6.91 2.20
N GLU A 156 -15.29 6.84 3.30
CA GLU A 156 -13.82 6.93 3.31
C GLU A 156 -13.25 5.52 3.45
N THR A 157 -12.19 5.22 2.70
CA THR A 157 -11.51 3.94 2.72
C THR A 157 -10.02 4.18 2.58
N VAL A 158 -9.21 3.43 3.32
CA VAL A 158 -7.76 3.41 3.18
C VAL A 158 -7.36 1.99 2.77
N LEU A 159 -6.69 1.87 1.63
CA LEU A 159 -6.14 0.61 1.11
C LEU A 159 -4.61 0.59 1.20
#